data_AF-A0A9E0TVV2-F1
#
_entry.id   AF-A0A9E0TVV2-F1
#
_cell.length_a   1.000
_cell.length_b   1.000
_cell.length_c   1.000
_cell.angle_alpha   90.00
_cell.angle_beta   90.00
_cell.angle_gamma   90.00
#
_symmetry.space_group_name_H-M   'P 1'
#
loop_
_entity.id
_entity.type
_entity.pdbx_description
1 polymer ?
#
loop_
_entity_poly.entity_id
_entity_poly.type
_entity_poly.pdbx_seq_one_letter_code
_entity_poly.pdbx_strand_id
1 'polypeptide(L)'
;MAFLVRLFLSVLIVGTALYSYVDKHNRLTEMRIRLPLLAKELQAIEEENVRLAFCVEQFENPLHLMEIARKPQYAHLKHPLTTDIITIELSHGSIE
;
A
#
# COMPACT_ATOMS: atom_id res chain seq x y z
N MET A 1 -37.72 -14.15 -48.16
CA MET A 1 -37.53 -14.50 -46.73
C MET A 1 -36.07 -14.80 -46.37
N ALA A 2 -35.40 -15.76 -47.01
CA ALA A 2 -34.02 -16.14 -46.65
C ALA A 2 -32.99 -14.98 -46.66
N PHE A 3 -33.10 -14.03 -47.61
CA PHE A 3 -32.22 -12.87 -47.67
C PHE A 3 -32.40 -11.93 -46.47
N LEU A 4 -33.64 -11.65 -46.06
CA LEU A 4 -33.95 -10.81 -44.91
C LEU A 4 -33.45 -11.43 -43.60
N VAL A 5 -33.61 -12.76 -43.45
CA VAL A 5 -33.10 -13.49 -42.27
C VAL A 5 -31.57 -13.44 -42.22
N ARG A 6 -30.88 -13.65 -43.34
CA ARG A 6 -29.41 -13.55 -43.42
C ARG A 6 -28.91 -12.15 -43.11
N LEU A 7 -29.58 -11.12 -43.65
CA LEU A 7 -29.26 -9.73 -43.37
C LEU A 7 -29.42 -9.44 -41.88
N PHE A 8 -30.54 -9.84 -41.28
CA PHE A 8 -30.80 -9.63 -39.86
C PHE A 8 -29.77 -10.35 -38.97
N LEU A 9 -29.42 -11.60 -39.30
CA LEU A 9 -28.35 -12.32 -38.60
C LEU A 9 -27.01 -11.60 -38.70
N SER A 10 -26.64 -11.13 -39.91
CA SER A 10 -25.37 -10.42 -40.11
C SER A 10 -25.29 -9.13 -39.29
N VAL A 11 -26.39 -8.37 -39.23
CA VAL A 11 -26.47 -7.14 -38.42
C VAL A 11 -26.37 -7.46 -36.93
N LEU A 12 -27.02 -8.54 -36.47
CA LEU A 12 -26.91 -8.97 -35.07
C LEU A 12 -25.49 -9.43 -34.70
N ILE A 13 -24.84 -10.21 -35.57
CA ILE A 13 -23.47 -10.67 -35.33
C ILE A 13 -22.50 -9.49 -35.29
N VAL A 14 -22.59 -8.57 -36.25
CA VAL A 14 -21.74 -7.37 -36.27
C VAL A 14 -22.05 -6.46 -35.07
N GLY A 15 -23.32 -6.26 -34.73
CA GLY A 15 -23.72 -5.44 -33.58
C GLY A 15 -23.23 -6.00 -32.25
N THR A 16 -23.36 -7.31 -32.04
CA THR A 16 -22.86 -7.97 -30.81
C THR A 16 -21.34 -7.97 -30.73
N ALA A 17 -20.64 -8.18 -31.86
CA ALA A 17 -19.19 -8.07 -31.92
C ALA A 17 -18.71 -6.65 -31.62
N LEU A 18 -19.37 -5.63 -32.17
CA LEU A 18 -19.04 -4.23 -31.94
C LEU A 18 -19.30 -3.82 -30.48
N TYR A 19 -20.44 -4.22 -29.92
CA TYR A 19 -20.73 -3.99 -28.51
C TYR A 19 -19.67 -4.61 -27.61
N SER A 20 -19.32 -5.88 -27.86
CA SER A 20 -18.28 -6.58 -27.09
C SER A 20 -16.90 -5.91 -27.21
N TYR A 21 -16.59 -5.33 -28.36
CA TYR A 21 -15.34 -4.59 -28.58
C TYR A 21 -15.31 -3.30 -27.78
N VAL A 22 -16.39 -2.51 -27.81
CA VAL A 22 -16.51 -1.27 -27.06
C VAL A 22 -16.48 -1.53 -25.55
N ASP A 23 -17.16 -2.56 -25.07
CA ASP A 23 -17.19 -2.92 -23.66
C ASP A 23 -15.78 -3.27 -23.13
N LYS A 24 -15.00 -4.04 -23.90
CA LYS A 24 -13.60 -4.33 -23.56
C LYS A 24 -12.74 -3.06 -23.49
N HIS A 25 -12.93 -2.13 -24.44
CA HIS A 25 -12.23 -0.84 -24.43
C HIS A 25 -12.62 0.03 -23.24
N ASN A 26 -13.91 0.08 -22.89
CA ASN A 26 -14.39 0.82 -21.73
C ASN A 26 -13.80 0.26 -20.44
N ARG A 27 -13.78 -1.08 -20.29
CA ARG A 27 -13.19 -1.73 -19.11
C ARG A 27 -11.69 -1.45 -18.99
N LEU A 28 -10.95 -1.49 -20.10
CA LEU A 28 -9.53 -1.14 -20.10
C LEU A 28 -9.31 0.33 -19.73
N THR A 29 -10.16 1.22 -20.24
CA THR A 29 -10.11 2.66 -19.96
C THR A 29 -10.40 2.93 -18.49
N GLU A 30 -11.41 2.27 -17.93
CA GLU A 30 -11.74 2.39 -16.50
C GLU A 30 -10.57 1.95 -15.62
N MET A 31 -9.93 0.82 -15.93
CA MET A 31 -8.75 0.36 -15.21
C MET A 31 -7.58 1.37 -15.31
N ARG A 32 -7.35 1.93 -16.50
CA ARG A 32 -6.32 2.97 -16.71
C ARG A 32 -6.58 4.25 -15.95
N ILE A 33 -7.84 4.59 -15.68
CA ILE A 33 -8.21 5.74 -14.85
C ILE A 33 -7.97 5.45 -13.36
N ARG A 34 -8.26 4.22 -12.91
CA ARG A 34 -8.08 3.84 -11.49
C ARG A 34 -6.62 3.65 -11.10
N LEU A 35 -5.78 3.15 -12.00
CA LEU A 35 -4.34 2.95 -11.75
C LEU A 35 -3.60 4.19 -11.22
N PRO A 36 -3.67 5.38 -11.85
CA PRO A 36 -2.95 6.55 -11.37
C PRO A 36 -3.51 7.09 -10.05
N LEU A 37 -4.81 6.89 -9.77
CA LEU A 37 -5.39 7.23 -8.47
C LEU A 37 -4.80 6.36 -7.37
N LEU A 38 -4.79 5.04 -7.59
CA LEU A 38 -4.22 4.09 -6.63
C LEU A 38 -2.71 4.29 -6.45
N ALA A 39 -1.98 4.62 -7.52
CA ALA A 39 -0.55 4.92 -7.44
C ALA A 39 -0.27 6.16 -6.58
N LYS A 40 -1.11 7.21 -6.68
CA LYS A 40 -1.00 8.39 -5.82
C LYS A 40 -1.28 8.08 -4.36
N GLU A 41 -2.30 7.26 -4.09
CA GLU A 41 -2.62 6.84 -2.72
C GLU A 41 -1.49 6.03 -2.11
N LEU A 42 -0.92 5.08 -2.86
CA LEU A 42 0.26 4.32 -2.42
C LEU A 42 1.46 5.22 -2.15
N GLN A 43 1.75 6.15 -3.06
CA GLN A 43 2.86 7.08 -2.88
C GLN A 43 2.67 7.94 -1.62
N ALA A 44 1.46 8.44 -1.36
CA ALA A 44 1.18 9.23 -0.16
C ALA A 44 1.41 8.42 1.14
N ILE A 45 1.00 7.14 1.14
CA ILE A 45 1.23 6.22 2.28
C ILE A 45 2.72 5.93 2.45
N GLU A 46 3.45 5.71 1.35
CA GLU A 46 4.89 5.46 1.39
C GLU A 46 5.66 6.68 1.92
N GLU A 47 5.31 7.89 1.48
CA GLU A 47 5.87 9.14 2.00
C GLU A 47 5.58 9.31 3.50
N GLU A 48 4.37 8.97 3.96
CA GLU A 48 4.03 9.01 5.39
C GLU A 48 4.82 7.98 6.19
N ASN A 49 4.99 6.76 5.67
CA ASN A 49 5.81 5.74 6.31
C ASN A 49 7.27 6.18 6.43
N VAL A 50 7.85 6.77 5.38
CA VAL A 50 9.21 7.31 5.43
C VAL A 50 9.32 8.41 6.48
N ARG A 51 8.34 9.33 6.54
CA ARG A 51 8.29 10.39 7.56
C ARG A 51 8.22 9.80 8.96
N LEU A 52 7.34 8.82 9.18
CA LEU A 52 7.17 8.15 10.47
C LEU A 52 8.43 7.40 10.87
N ALA A 53 9.05 6.66 9.96
CA ALA A 53 10.31 5.95 10.20
C ALA A 53 11.41 6.93 10.62
N PHE A 54 11.54 8.07 9.95
CA PHE A 54 12.47 9.12 10.34
C PHE A 54 12.18 9.68 11.74
N CYS A 55 10.90 9.94 12.05
CA CYS A 55 10.51 10.40 13.39
C CYS A 55 10.84 9.35 14.45
N VAL A 56 10.56 8.06 14.19
CA VAL A 56 10.89 6.96 15.09
C VAL A 56 12.40 6.91 15.32
N GLU A 57 13.21 6.95 14.27
CA GLU A 57 14.67 6.97 14.38
C GLU A 57 15.17 8.15 15.22
N GLN A 58 14.55 9.33 15.06
CA GLN A 58 14.87 10.50 15.87
C GLN A 58 14.48 10.32 17.35
N PHE A 59 13.34 9.69 17.64
CA PHE A 59 12.92 9.37 19.00
C PHE A 59 13.76 8.26 19.64
N GLU A 60 14.18 7.27 18.86
CA GLU A 60 15.04 6.17 19.30
C GLU A 60 16.51 6.57 19.44
N ASN A 61 16.88 7.77 18.98
CA ASN A 61 18.22 8.30 19.17
C ASN A 61 18.57 8.32 20.67
N PRO A 62 19.59 7.55 21.10
CA PRO A 62 19.90 7.38 22.52
C PRO A 62 20.26 8.69 23.21
N LEU A 63 20.82 9.67 22.48
CA LEU A 63 21.10 11.00 23.03
C LEU A 63 19.79 11.74 23.37
N HIS A 64 18.80 11.65 22.48
CA HIS A 64 17.50 12.27 22.70
C HIS A 64 16.73 11.60 23.85
N LEU A 65 16.79 10.27 23.94
CA LEU A 65 16.22 9.50 25.06
C LEU A 65 16.89 9.86 26.40
N MET A 66 18.21 10.03 26.41
CA MET A 66 18.94 10.47 27.61
C MET A 66 18.57 11.90 28.04
N GLU A 67 18.34 12.81 27.09
CA GLU A 67 17.85 14.17 27.40
C GLU A 67 16.42 14.16 27.97
N ILE A 68 15.54 13.32 27.43
CA ILE A 68 14.17 13.17 27.94
C ILE A 68 14.19 12.58 29.35
N ALA A 69 15.01 11.56 29.60
CA ALA A 69 15.14 10.91 30.91
C ALA A 69 15.58 11.89 32.03
N ARG A 70 16.28 12.99 31.68
CA ARG A 70 16.69 14.03 32.63
C ARG A 70 15.57 15.01 33.00
N LYS A 71 14.43 15.00 32.32
CA LYS A 71 13.29 15.86 32.68
C LYS A 71 12.65 15.36 33.99
N PRO A 72 12.23 16.27 34.89
CA PRO A 72 11.70 15.92 36.21
C PRO A 72 10.43 15.05 36.15
N GLN A 73 9.71 15.10 35.02
CA GLN A 73 8.52 14.32 34.72
C GLN A 73 8.80 12.80 34.72
N TYR A 74 10.04 12.41 34.36
CA TYR A 74 10.49 11.03 34.24
C TYR A 74 11.35 10.58 35.43
N ALA A 75 11.50 11.41 36.47
CA ALA A 75 12.34 11.11 37.64
C ALA A 75 11.88 9.89 38.46
N HIS A 76 10.66 9.42 38.23
CA HIS A 76 10.09 8.22 38.85
C HIS A 76 10.52 6.92 38.16
N LEU A 77 11.06 6.98 36.93
CA LEU A 77 11.57 5.82 36.21
C LEU A 77 12.92 5.42 36.79
N LYS A 78 12.98 4.23 37.41
CA LYS A 78 14.24 3.65 37.89
C LYS A 78 14.94 2.94 36.73
N HIS A 79 16.27 3.04 36.68
CA HIS A 79 17.05 2.24 35.73
C HIS A 79 16.86 0.75 36.05
N PRO A 80 16.52 -0.08 35.06
CA PRO A 80 16.35 -1.51 35.27
C PRO A 80 17.69 -2.14 35.68
N LEU A 81 17.63 -3.13 36.56
CA LEU A 81 18.81 -3.92 36.93
C LEU A 81 19.13 -4.87 35.77
N THR A 82 20.39 -5.27 35.64
CA THR A 82 20.84 -6.14 34.53
C THR A 82 20.09 -7.47 34.49
N THR A 83 19.53 -7.91 35.61
CA THR A 83 18.68 -9.10 35.74
C THR A 83 17.30 -8.96 35.08
N ASP A 84 16.85 -7.73 34.81
CA ASP A 84 15.52 -7.45 34.25
C ASP A 84 15.56 -7.26 32.73
N ILE A 85 16.75 -7.34 32.11
CA ILE A 85 16.96 -7.11 30.68
C ILE A 85 16.87 -8.46 29.94
N ILE A 86 15.85 -8.61 29.10
CA ILE A 86 15.67 -9.78 28.23
C ILE A 86 16.18 -9.41 26.83
N THR A 87 17.34 -9.93 26.43
CA THR A 87 17.85 -9.82 25.06
C THR A 87 17.30 -10.95 24.20
N ILE A 88 16.60 -10.60 23.13
CA ILE A 88 16.05 -11.55 22.15
C ILE A 88 17.03 -11.59 20.96
N GLU A 89 17.72 -12.71 20.75
CA GLU A 89 18.50 -12.92 19.53
C GLU A 89 17.56 -13.27 18.38
N LEU A 90 17.39 -12.33 17.43
CA LEU A 90 16.68 -12.63 16.18
C LEU A 90 17.56 -13.51 15.29
N SER A 91 17.37 -14.83 15.41
CA SER A 91 17.75 -15.76 14.35
C SER A 91 16.99 -15.36 13.08
N HIS A 92 17.72 -14.83 12.10
CA HIS A 92 17.22 -14.61 10.74
C HIS A 92 16.73 -15.94 10.19
N GLY A 93 15.41 -16.13 10.18
CA GLY A 93 14.76 -17.21 9.47
C GLY A 93 15.09 -17.11 7.98
N SER A 94 15.84 -18.09 7.51
CA SER A 94 16.02 -18.44 6.11
C SER A 94 14.67 -18.43 5.40
N ILE A 95 14.48 -17.49 4.48
CA ILE A 95 13.44 -17.58 3.46
C ILE A 95 14.12 -18.24 2.26
N GLU A 96 14.01 -19.57 2.18
CA GLU A 96 14.10 -20.32 0.92
C GLU A 96 12.80 -20.16 0.12
#